data_AF-A0A6G7X6A4-F1
#
_entry.id   AF-A0A6G7X6A4-F1
#
_cell.length_a   1.000
_cell.length_b   1.000
_cell.length_c   1.000
_cell.angle_alpha   90.00
_cell.angle_beta   90.00
_cell.angle_gamma   90.00
#
_symmetry.space_group_name_H-M   'P 1'
#
loop_
_entity.id
_entity.type
_entity.pdbx_description
1 polymer ?
#
loop_
_entity_poly.entity_id
_entity_poly.type
_entity_poly.pdbx_seq_one_letter_code
_entity_poly.pdbx_strand_id
1 'polypeptide(L)'
;MKQVIILFTLLMFGSYIQAQEGNSKVNYNVRYIFDEKGDIYRSEANLQFALGNLYVHRNNYTKNWKCDYKGIIKKDDNKASFYYHHYYLPTKNIHMYISKIKEVKHEGIFYYRIIFDGQTQLAL
;
A
#
# COMPACT_ATOMS: atom_id res chain seq x y z
N MET A 1 24.11 -33.80 -47.77
CA MET A 1 23.69 -32.46 -47.35
C MET A 1 22.19 -32.29 -47.57
N LYS A 2 21.38 -32.51 -46.54
CA LYS A 2 20.04 -31.93 -46.39
C LYS A 2 19.82 -31.80 -44.89
N GLN A 3 19.85 -30.56 -44.41
CA GLN A 3 19.56 -30.21 -43.02
C GLN A 3 18.05 -30.36 -42.81
N VAL A 4 17.64 -31.16 -41.83
CA VAL A 4 16.29 -31.11 -41.28
C VAL A 4 16.42 -30.61 -39.86
N ILE A 5 16.24 -29.30 -39.77
CA ILE A 5 15.93 -28.56 -38.54
C ILE A 5 14.50 -28.95 -38.16
N ILE A 6 14.25 -29.10 -36.85
CA ILE A 6 13.01 -28.83 -36.10
C ILE A 6 12.91 -29.85 -34.97
N LEU A 7 13.33 -29.46 -33.77
CA LEU A 7 12.59 -29.82 -32.56
C LEU A 7 12.37 -28.51 -31.79
N PHE A 8 11.11 -28.09 -31.81
CA PHE A 8 10.58 -26.82 -31.32
C PHE A 8 10.54 -26.82 -29.77
N THR A 9 11.69 -26.94 -29.12
CA THR A 9 11.83 -26.83 -27.66
C THR A 9 12.31 -25.44 -27.29
N LEU A 10 11.51 -24.39 -27.52
CA LEU A 10 11.78 -23.07 -26.89
C LEU A 10 10.63 -22.04 -27.00
N LEU A 11 9.36 -22.40 -26.80
CA LEU A 11 8.28 -21.39 -26.76
C LEU A 11 7.23 -21.66 -25.68
N MET A 12 7.67 -22.15 -24.52
CA MET A 12 6.91 -22.07 -23.28
C MET A 12 7.67 -21.19 -22.27
N PHE A 13 8.23 -20.08 -22.75
CA PHE A 13 8.25 -18.87 -21.92
C PHE A 13 6.79 -18.39 -21.88
N GLY A 14 5.99 -19.13 -21.11
CA GLY A 14 4.76 -18.60 -20.55
C GLY A 14 5.17 -17.28 -19.95
N SER A 15 4.71 -16.20 -20.58
CA SER A 15 4.86 -14.87 -20.04
C SER A 15 4.30 -15.01 -18.64
N TYR A 16 5.16 -14.97 -17.63
CA TYR A 16 4.75 -14.58 -16.31
C TYR A 16 4.24 -13.15 -16.52
N ILE A 17 2.97 -13.02 -16.93
CA ILE A 17 2.16 -11.91 -16.54
C ILE A 17 2.08 -12.10 -15.02
N GLN A 18 3.12 -11.61 -14.36
CA GLN A 18 3.07 -11.21 -12.98
C GLN A 18 2.01 -10.12 -13.01
N ALA A 19 0.75 -10.54 -12.88
CA ALA A 19 -0.34 -9.67 -12.55
C ALA A 19 0.19 -8.88 -11.36
N GLN A 20 0.48 -7.60 -11.56
CA GLN A 20 0.83 -6.74 -10.46
C GLN A 20 -0.36 -6.80 -9.52
N GLU A 21 -0.26 -7.57 -8.43
CA GLU A 21 -1.23 -7.54 -7.32
C GLU A 21 -1.45 -6.10 -6.82
N GLY A 22 -0.54 -5.17 -7.16
CA GLY A 22 -0.64 -3.74 -6.90
C GLY A 22 -1.57 -2.91 -7.79
N ASN A 23 -2.31 -3.50 -8.74
CA ASN A 23 -3.27 -2.76 -9.59
C ASN A 23 -4.75 -2.99 -9.23
N SER A 24 -5.04 -3.66 -8.11
CA SER A 24 -6.39 -3.63 -7.56
C SER A 24 -6.66 -2.26 -6.94
N LYS A 25 -7.82 -1.66 -7.22
CA LYS A 25 -8.24 -0.42 -6.56
C LYS A 25 -8.43 -0.72 -5.08
N VAL A 26 -7.53 -0.23 -4.23
CA VAL A 26 -7.65 -0.36 -2.77
C VAL A 26 -8.01 1.00 -2.19
N ASN A 27 -9.02 1.02 -1.31
CA ASN A 27 -9.46 2.23 -0.64
C ASN A 27 -9.38 2.06 0.88
N TYR A 28 -8.92 3.09 1.58
CA TYR A 28 -8.85 3.15 3.04
C TYR A 28 -9.53 4.42 3.53
N ASN A 29 -10.54 4.26 4.39
CA ASN A 29 -11.17 5.40 5.06
C ASN A 29 -10.42 5.72 6.34
N VAL A 30 -9.61 6.78 6.34
CA VAL A 30 -8.86 7.24 7.51
C VAL A 30 -9.84 7.87 8.48
N ARG A 31 -9.97 7.26 9.66
CA ARG A 31 -10.86 7.69 10.73
C ARG A 31 -10.15 8.53 11.79
N TYR A 32 -8.87 8.26 12.03
CA TYR A 32 -8.11 8.97 13.06
C TYR A 32 -6.68 9.25 12.59
N ILE A 33 -6.12 10.37 13.05
CA ILE A 33 -4.74 10.80 12.82
C ILE A 33 -4.12 11.14 14.17
N PHE A 34 -2.91 10.68 14.40
CA PHE A 34 -2.13 10.93 15.60
C PHE A 34 -1.22 12.12 15.32
N ASP A 35 -1.18 13.13 16.18
CA ASP A 35 -0.16 14.18 16.07
C ASP A 35 1.18 13.74 16.69
N GLU A 36 2.16 14.64 16.69
CA GLU A 36 3.50 14.40 17.22
C GLU A 36 3.52 14.17 18.74
N LYS A 37 2.50 14.64 19.46
CA LYS A 37 2.34 14.44 20.91
C LYS A 37 1.58 13.14 21.23
N GLY A 38 1.02 12.50 20.21
CA GLY A 38 0.18 11.30 20.33
C GLY A 38 -1.30 11.60 20.54
N ASP A 39 -1.72 12.87 20.46
CA ASP A 39 -3.14 13.22 20.52
C ASP A 39 -3.86 12.73 19.26
N ILE A 40 -5.07 12.22 19.44
CA ILE A 40 -5.83 11.53 18.38
C ILE A 40 -6.97 12.42 17.90
N TYR A 41 -7.00 12.71 16.60
CA TYR A 41 -8.02 13.55 15.96
C TYR A 41 -8.81 12.75 14.93
N ARG A 42 -10.11 13.03 14.82
CA ARG A 42 -10.94 12.45 13.77
C ARG A 42 -10.56 12.98 12.39
N SER A 43 -10.67 12.12 11.40
CA SER A 43 -10.45 12.41 9.99
C SER A 43 -11.58 11.79 9.16
N GLU A 44 -11.87 12.43 8.04
CA GLU A 44 -12.79 11.94 7.00
C GLU A 44 -12.05 11.82 5.66
N ALA A 45 -10.73 11.58 5.72
CA ALA A 45 -9.92 11.40 4.53
C ALA A 45 -10.09 9.98 3.98
N ASN A 46 -10.18 9.85 2.67
CA ASN A 46 -10.16 8.57 1.97
C ASN A 46 -8.90 8.49 1.10
N LEU A 47 -8.12 7.42 1.28
CA LEU A 47 -6.97 7.10 0.46
C LEU A 47 -7.39 6.07 -0.59
N GLN A 48 -7.20 6.37 -1.87
CA GLN A 48 -7.44 5.45 -2.97
C GLN A 48 -6.14 5.21 -3.74
N PHE A 49 -5.75 3.95 -3.88
CA PHE A 49 -4.62 3.53 -4.70
C PHE A 49 -5.14 3.00 -6.02
N ALA A 50 -4.74 3.61 -7.13
CA ALA A 50 -5.14 3.18 -8.48
C ALA A 50 -4.13 3.62 -9.53
N LEU A 51 -3.80 2.72 -10.48
CA LEU A 51 -2.97 3.02 -11.65
C LEU A 51 -1.63 3.71 -11.30
N GLY A 52 -0.94 3.23 -10.25
CA GLY A 52 0.33 3.80 -9.81
C GLY A 52 0.23 5.19 -9.17
N ASN A 53 -0.96 5.59 -8.72
CA ASN A 53 -1.20 6.84 -8.03
C ASN A 53 -1.90 6.62 -6.69
N LEU A 54 -1.60 7.50 -5.73
CA LEU A 54 -2.36 7.69 -4.51
C LEU A 54 -3.24 8.92 -4.70
N TYR A 55 -4.55 8.74 -4.56
CA TYR A 55 -5.54 9.79 -4.49
C TYR A 55 -5.96 9.96 -3.03
N VAL A 56 -6.02 11.21 -2.57
CA VAL A 56 -6.50 11.55 -1.23
C VAL A 56 -7.68 12.47 -1.38
N HIS A 57 -8.84 11.96 -0.99
CA HIS A 57 -10.09 12.69 -0.95
C HIS A 57 -10.34 13.17 0.47
N ARG A 58 -10.66 14.44 0.64
CA ARG A 58 -11.07 15.00 1.93
C ARG A 58 -12.08 16.10 1.67
N ASN A 59 -13.31 15.92 2.18
CA ASN A 59 -14.44 16.78 1.86
C ASN A 59 -14.61 16.89 0.32
N ASN A 60 -14.64 18.10 -0.22
CA ASN A 60 -14.77 18.36 -1.66
C ASN A 60 -13.43 18.51 -2.39
N TYR A 61 -12.31 18.18 -1.73
CA TYR A 61 -10.98 18.32 -2.32
C TYR A 61 -10.36 16.96 -2.59
N THR A 62 -9.74 16.83 -3.76
CA THR A 62 -8.93 15.68 -4.14
C THR A 62 -7.52 16.14 -4.48
N LYS A 63 -6.52 15.47 -3.90
CA LYS A 63 -5.11 15.58 -4.31
C LYS A 63 -4.63 14.22 -4.78
N ASN A 64 -3.67 14.21 -5.69
CA ASN A 64 -3.02 12.98 -6.11
C ASN A 64 -1.51 13.11 -6.14
N TRP A 65 -0.84 11.97 -6.00
CA TRP A 65 0.59 11.83 -6.15
C TRP A 65 0.89 10.51 -6.84
N LYS A 66 1.96 10.49 -7.64
CA LYS A 66 2.55 9.24 -8.09
C LYS A 66 2.94 8.42 -6.86
N CYS A 67 2.59 7.13 -6.89
CA CYS A 67 2.77 6.24 -5.77
C CYS A 67 3.14 4.85 -6.28
N ASP A 68 4.37 4.45 -6.01
CA ASP A 68 4.90 3.15 -6.40
C ASP A 68 4.61 2.14 -5.28
N TYR A 69 4.01 1.00 -5.64
CA TYR A 69 3.94 -0.14 -4.73
C TYR A 69 5.27 -0.89 -4.74
N LYS A 70 5.88 -1.05 -3.57
CA LYS A 70 7.20 -1.70 -3.40
C LYS A 70 7.10 -3.12 -2.82
N GLY A 71 5.88 -3.61 -2.62
CA GLY A 71 5.62 -4.96 -2.12
C GLY A 71 5.30 -4.99 -0.62
N ILE A 72 5.49 -6.15 -0.02
CA ILE A 72 5.18 -6.39 1.39
C ILE A 72 6.49 -6.46 2.16
N ILE A 73 6.54 -5.76 3.29
CA ILE A 73 7.67 -5.82 4.22
C ILE A 73 7.22 -6.37 5.56
N LYS A 74 8.14 -7.00 6.27
CA LYS A 74 7.98 -7.38 7.67
C LYS A 74 8.58 -6.26 8.53
N LYS A 75 7.85 -5.82 9.56
CA LYS A 75 8.35 -4.92 10.60
C LYS A 75 8.10 -5.54 11.96
N ASP A 76 9.12 -5.48 12.80
CA ASP A 76 9.02 -5.91 14.19
C ASP A 76 8.64 -4.71 15.04
N ASP A 77 7.50 -4.82 15.73
CA ASP A 77 6.96 -3.80 16.64
C ASP A 77 6.62 -4.49 17.97
N ASN A 78 7.19 -3.99 19.07
CA ASN A 78 6.88 -4.43 20.44
C ASN A 78 6.78 -5.96 20.63
N LYS A 79 7.82 -6.69 20.20
CA LYS A 79 7.95 -8.16 20.30
C LYS A 79 7.00 -8.97 19.41
N ALA A 80 6.25 -8.32 18.52
CA ALA A 80 5.45 -8.96 17.50
C ALA A 80 5.91 -8.54 16.10
N SER A 81 5.75 -9.44 15.14
CA SER A 81 6.06 -9.18 13.74
C SER A 81 4.79 -8.92 12.97
N PHE A 82 4.72 -7.76 12.31
CA PHE A 82 3.61 -7.37 11.47
C PHE A 82 4.06 -7.21 10.03
N TYR A 83 3.14 -7.46 9.11
CA TYR A 83 3.38 -7.30 7.67
C TYR A 83 2.68 -6.04 7.18
N TYR A 84 3.39 -5.25 6.38
CA TYR A 84 2.89 -4.00 5.83
C TYR A 84 3.04 -3.99 4.31
N HIS A 85 2.04 -3.47 3.62
CA HIS A 85 2.18 -2.96 2.26
C HIS A 85 3.08 -1.72 2.30
N HIS A 86 4.13 -1.72 1.48
CA HIS A 86 5.04 -0.59 1.35
C HIS A 86 4.74 0.17 0.06
N TYR A 87 4.40 1.44 0.21
CA TYR A 87 4.19 2.40 -0.85
C TYR A 87 5.24 3.51 -0.78
N TYR A 88 5.66 4.03 -1.94
CA TYR A 88 6.66 5.08 -2.04
C TYR A 88 6.17 6.21 -2.95
N LEU A 89 6.22 7.44 -2.44
CA LEU A 89 5.87 8.66 -3.19
C LEU A 89 7.17 9.31 -3.68
N PRO A 90 7.63 9.03 -4.92
CA PRO A 90 8.97 9.42 -5.37
C PRO A 90 9.20 10.92 -5.43
N THR A 91 8.17 11.70 -5.79
CA THR A 91 8.29 13.16 -5.90
C THR A 91 8.40 13.88 -4.56
N LYS A 92 8.09 13.18 -3.46
CA LYS A 92 8.18 13.70 -2.10
C LYS A 92 9.24 12.99 -1.26
N ASN A 93 9.83 11.92 -1.77
CA ASN A 93 10.71 11.02 -1.01
C ASN A 93 10.06 10.52 0.29
N ILE A 94 8.77 10.16 0.22
CA ILE A 94 8.00 9.69 1.39
C ILE A 94 7.73 8.19 1.27
N HIS A 95 7.95 7.48 2.37
CA HIS A 95 7.58 6.09 2.54
C HIS A 95 6.27 6.00 3.32
N MET A 96 5.34 5.21 2.80
CA MET A 96 4.07 4.90 3.44
C MET A 96 3.97 3.40 3.69
N TYR A 97 3.52 3.02 4.88
CA TYR A 97 3.31 1.64 5.28
C TYR A 97 1.88 1.43 5.75
N ILE A 98 1.18 0.45 5.19
CA ILE A 98 -0.19 0.09 5.60
C ILE A 98 -0.21 -1.35 6.06
N SER A 99 -0.69 -1.60 7.28
CA SER A 99 -0.72 -2.95 7.85
C SER A 99 -1.58 -3.88 6.99
N LYS A 100 -1.16 -5.15 6.83
CA LYS A 100 -1.94 -6.16 6.12
C LYS A 100 -3.22 -6.56 6.85
N ILE A 101 -3.22 -6.40 8.17
CA ILE A 101 -4.34 -6.73 9.06
C ILE A 101 -4.71 -5.54 9.92
N LYS A 102 -5.92 -5.56 10.47
CA LYS A 102 -6.34 -4.57 11.47
C LYS A 102 -5.69 -4.92 12.79
N GLU A 103 -4.75 -4.09 13.24
CA GLU A 103 -3.84 -4.41 14.35
C GLU A 103 -3.92 -3.42 15.52
N VAL A 104 -4.55 -2.26 15.33
CA VAL A 104 -4.71 -1.24 16.38
C VAL A 104 -6.16 -1.14 16.81
N LYS A 105 -6.43 -1.30 18.11
CA LYS A 105 -7.76 -1.12 18.69
C LYS A 105 -7.93 0.31 19.22
N HIS A 106 -8.97 1.00 18.79
CA HIS A 106 -9.36 2.32 19.30
C HIS A 106 -10.89 2.39 19.39
N GLU A 107 -11.43 2.94 20.48
CA GLU A 107 -12.89 3.03 20.72
C GLU A 107 -13.64 1.69 20.47
N GLY A 108 -13.00 0.56 20.80
CA GLY A 108 -13.60 -0.78 20.65
C GLY A 108 -13.44 -1.43 19.27
N ILE A 109 -13.00 -0.70 18.25
CA ILE A 109 -12.88 -1.17 16.87
C ILE A 109 -11.41 -1.39 16.51
N PHE A 110 -11.12 -2.42 15.71
CA PHE A 110 -9.79 -2.63 15.14
C PHE A 110 -9.65 -1.90 13.80
N TYR A 111 -8.48 -1.29 13.59
CA TYR A 111 -8.15 -0.49 12.41
C TYR A 111 -6.87 -0.99 11.75
N TYR A 112 -6.77 -0.77 10.44
CA TYR A 112 -5.48 -0.78 9.75
C TYR A 112 -4.64 0.38 10.25
N ARG A 113 -3.36 0.11 10.50
CA ARG A 113 -2.39 1.15 10.83
C ARG A 113 -1.75 1.64 9.54
N ILE A 114 -1.79 2.95 9.34
CA ILE A 114 -1.08 3.64 8.27
C ILE A 114 0.03 4.46 8.91
N ILE A 115 1.26 4.28 8.45
CA ILE A 115 2.40 5.11 8.82
C ILE A 115 2.77 5.92 7.58
N PHE A 116 2.55 7.23 7.63
CA PHE A 116 2.86 8.15 6.54
C PHE A 116 3.84 9.20 7.06
N ASP A 117 5.06 9.17 6.55
CA ASP A 117 6.13 10.10 6.98
C ASP A 117 6.34 10.12 8.51
N GLY A 118 6.31 8.94 9.14
CA GLY A 118 6.41 8.79 10.60
C GLY A 118 5.11 9.03 11.36
N GLN A 119 4.14 9.72 10.78
CA GLN A 119 2.84 9.96 11.39
C GLN A 119 1.94 8.72 11.32
N THR A 120 1.32 8.34 12.44
CA THR A 120 0.37 7.22 12.49
C THR A 120 -1.06 7.70 12.21
N GLN A 121 -1.78 6.92 11.40
CA GLN A 121 -3.19 7.10 11.09
C GLN A 121 -3.92 5.76 11.19
N LEU A 122 -5.21 5.78 11.49
CA LEU A 122 -6.06 4.59 11.62
C LEU A 122 -7.13 4.60 10.54
N ALA A 123 -7.26 3.49 9.82
CA ALA A 123 -8.20 3.37 8.71
C ALA A 123 -9.05 2.09 8.76
N LEU A 124 -10.22 2.14 8.12
CA LEU A 124 -11.15 1.01 7.97
C LEU A 124 -11.06 0.34 6.60
#